data_AF-A0AAJ2NSA3-F1
#
_entry.id   AF-A0AAJ2NSA3-F1
#
_cell.length_a   1.000
_cell.length_b   1.000
_cell.length_c   1.000
_cell.angle_alpha   90.00
_cell.angle_beta   90.00
_cell.angle_gamma   90.00
#
_symmetry.space_group_name_H-M   'P 1'
#
loop_
_entity.id
_entity.type
_entity.pdbx_description
1 polymer ?
#
loop_
_entity_poly.entity_id
_entity_poly.type
_entity_poly.pdbx_seq_one_letter_code
_entity_poly.pdbx_strand_id
1 'polypeptide(L)'
;FGTSFRYNQEALPLVLERLPATFELAAASMLIAIIIAIPMGIFSAQKRNSFVDLFITGGSVLGKAMPSFWLGIMLILMLAVNYQIFPVSGRGTWAHLVLPAITL
;
A
#
# COMPACT_ATOMS: atom_id res chain seq x y z
N PHE A 1 -4.53 -18.16 -26.54
CA PHE A 1 -4.28 -18.07 -25.09
C PHE A 1 -3.62 -19.38 -24.65
N GLY A 2 -2.50 -19.31 -23.93
CA GLY A 2 -1.67 -20.49 -23.62
C GLY A 2 -1.98 -21.13 -22.27
N THR A 3 -1.29 -22.22 -21.98
CA THR A 3 -1.31 -22.89 -20.66
C THR A 3 -0.35 -22.19 -19.69
N SER A 4 -0.74 -22.12 -18.43
CA SER A 4 0.13 -21.65 -17.37
C SER A 4 1.22 -22.67 -17.09
N PHE A 5 2.49 -22.30 -17.21
CA PHE A 5 3.63 -23.16 -16.87
C PHE A 5 3.67 -23.59 -15.40
N ARG A 6 3.04 -22.81 -14.51
CA ARG A 6 3.02 -23.08 -13.06
C ARG A 6 1.80 -23.88 -12.62
N TYR A 7 0.65 -23.65 -13.26
CA TYR A 7 -0.63 -24.24 -12.84
C TYR A 7 -1.17 -25.30 -13.82
N ASN A 8 -0.52 -25.49 -14.99
CA ASN A 8 -0.92 -26.41 -16.06
C ASN A 8 -2.40 -26.30 -16.49
N GLN A 9 -2.97 -25.11 -16.33
CA GLN A 9 -4.35 -24.76 -16.66
C GLN A 9 -4.36 -23.61 -17.68
N GLU A 10 -5.49 -23.35 -18.32
CA GLU A 10 -5.64 -22.17 -19.17
C GLU A 10 -5.29 -20.89 -18.40
N ALA A 11 -4.43 -20.05 -18.97
CA ALA A 11 -3.94 -18.86 -18.28
C ALA A 11 -5.01 -17.75 -18.17
N LEU A 12 -5.94 -17.69 -19.12
CA LEU A 12 -6.95 -16.62 -19.16
C LEU A 12 -7.94 -16.69 -17.98
N PRO A 13 -8.55 -17.84 -17.63
CA PRO A 13 -9.39 -17.95 -16.44
C PRO A 13 -8.67 -17.53 -15.15
N LEU A 14 -7.40 -17.93 -14.99
CA LEU A 14 -6.61 -17.62 -13.80
C LEU A 14 -6.36 -16.11 -13.64
N VAL A 15 -6.14 -15.38 -14.74
CA VAL A 15 -5.98 -13.92 -14.71
C VAL A 15 -7.30 -13.25 -14.36
N LEU A 16 -8.41 -13.68 -14.97
CA LEU A 16 -9.74 -13.15 -14.71
C LEU A 16 -10.17 -13.34 -13.24
N GLU A 17 -9.77 -14.45 -12.62
CA GLU A 17 -10.05 -14.72 -11.20
C GLU A 17 -9.25 -13.79 -10.26
N ARG A 18 -8.04 -13.37 -10.65
CA ARG A 18 -7.17 -12.51 -9.82
C ARG A 18 -7.36 -11.02 -10.06
N LEU A 19 -7.86 -10.63 -11.24
CA LEU A 19 -8.09 -9.24 -11.62
C LEU A 19 -8.89 -8.44 -10.58
N PRO A 20 -10.02 -8.95 -10.03
CA PRO A 20 -10.78 -8.24 -9.02
C PRO A 20 -9.95 -7.92 -7.76
N ALA A 21 -9.05 -8.82 -7.37
CA ALA A 21 -8.18 -8.62 -6.20
C ALA A 21 -7.21 -7.46 -6.40
N THR A 22 -6.59 -7.41 -7.58
CA THR A 22 -5.66 -6.34 -7.93
C THR A 22 -6.37 -5.00 -8.02
N PHE A 23 -7.60 -4.99 -8.56
CA PHE A 23 -8.39 -3.77 -8.68
C PHE A 23 -8.83 -3.23 -7.31
N GLU A 24 -9.32 -4.10 -6.43
CA GLU A 24 -9.67 -3.76 -5.05
C GLU A 24 -8.47 -3.16 -4.30
N LEU A 25 -7.31 -3.81 -4.41
CA LEU A 25 -6.06 -3.33 -3.82
C LEU A 25 -5.67 -1.95 -4.37
N ALA A 26 -5.63 -1.80 -5.70
CA ALA A 26 -5.22 -0.56 -6.35
C ALA A 26 -6.17 0.61 -6.01
N ALA A 27 -7.48 0.36 -5.98
CA ALA A 27 -8.47 1.36 -5.59
C ALA A 27 -8.32 1.78 -4.13
N ALA A 28 -8.10 0.82 -3.23
CA ALA A 28 -7.87 1.10 -1.81
C ALA A 28 -6.58 1.91 -1.59
N SER A 29 -5.47 1.52 -2.22
CA SER A 29 -4.20 2.27 -2.20
C SER A 29 -4.41 3.71 -2.66
N MET A 30 -5.07 3.90 -3.80
CA MET A 30 -5.29 5.22 -4.37
C MET A 30 -6.13 6.10 -3.44
N LEU A 31 -7.20 5.55 -2.85
CA LEU A 31 -8.03 6.28 -1.89
C LEU A 31 -7.24 6.72 -0.67
N ILE A 32 -6.46 5.82 -0.06
CA ILE A 32 -5.63 6.13 1.10
C ILE A 32 -4.59 7.21 0.74
N ALA A 33 -3.93 7.06 -0.41
CA ALA A 33 -2.94 8.01 -0.90
C ALA A 33 -3.56 9.40 -1.07
N ILE A 34 -4.73 9.51 -1.68
CA ILE A 34 -5.44 10.78 -1.87
C ILE A 34 -5.81 11.42 -0.52
N ILE A 35 -6.38 10.63 0.39
CA ILE A 35 -6.84 11.12 1.70
C ILE A 35 -5.67 11.63 2.56
N ILE A 36 -4.47 11.07 2.41
CA ILE A 36 -3.30 11.48 3.20
C ILE A 36 -2.50 12.57 2.47
N ALA A 37 -2.17 12.35 1.20
CA ALA A 37 -1.26 13.21 0.46
C ALA A 37 -1.85 14.59 0.16
N ILE A 38 -3.16 14.69 -0.14
CA ILE A 38 -3.78 15.98 -0.45
C ILE A 38 -3.79 16.90 0.79
N PRO A 39 -4.30 16.48 1.97
CA PRO A 39 -4.25 17.33 3.15
C PRO A 39 -2.83 17.68 3.57
N MET A 40 -1.91 16.71 3.59
CA MET A 40 -0.50 16.98 3.92
C MET A 40 0.12 17.99 2.95
N GLY A 41 -0.12 17.84 1.64
CA GLY A 41 0.35 18.79 0.64
C GLY A 41 -0.21 20.20 0.84
N ILE A 42 -1.50 20.32 1.15
CA ILE A 42 -2.14 21.61 1.44
C ILE A 42 -1.55 22.24 2.71
N PHE A 43 -1.34 21.46 3.78
CA PHE A 43 -0.73 21.96 5.02
C PHE A 43 0.72 22.41 4.83
N SER A 44 1.52 21.66 4.06
CA SER A 44 2.89 22.03 3.68
C SER A 44 2.89 23.35 2.92
N ALA A 45 1.99 23.51 1.94
CA ALA A 45 1.90 24.69 1.10
C ALA A 45 1.47 25.95 1.88
N GLN A 46 0.53 25.81 2.82
CA GLN A 46 0.09 26.93 3.67
C GLN A 46 1.16 27.38 4.65
N LYS A 47 1.95 26.46 5.21
CA LYS A 47 3.00 26.75 6.19
C LYS A 47 4.40 26.51 5.62
N ARG A 48 4.66 27.05 4.44
CA ARG A 48 5.93 26.91 3.74
C ARG A 48 7.11 27.38 4.60
N ASN A 49 8.21 26.61 4.60
CA ASN A 49 9.39 26.81 5.45
C ASN A 49 9.15 26.72 6.97
N SER A 50 8.01 26.19 7.41
CA SER A 50 7.79 25.88 8.82
C SER A 50 8.35 24.50 9.19
N PHE A 51 8.49 24.23 10.49
CA PHE A 51 8.80 22.88 10.98
C PHE A 51 7.84 21.81 10.42
N VAL A 52 6.56 22.14 10.22
CA VAL A 52 5.58 21.20 9.67
C VAL A 52 5.90 20.85 8.22
N ASP A 53 6.23 21.86 7.40
CA ASP A 53 6.63 21.67 6.01
C ASP A 53 7.92 20.85 5.88
N LEU A 54 8.88 21.09 6.78
CA LEU A 54 10.12 20.31 6.85
C LEU A 54 9.87 18.84 7.20
N PHE A 55 8.99 18.56 8.17
CA PHE A 55 8.63 17.18 8.55
C PHE A 55 7.90 16.45 7.42
N ILE A 56 6.93 17.10 6.77
CA ILE A 56 6.16 16.51 5.66
C ILE A 56 7.08 16.24 4.46
N THR A 57 7.92 17.20 4.10
CA THR A 57 8.85 17.08 2.98
C THR A 57 9.93 16.04 3.27
N GLY A 58 10.53 16.06 4.47
CA GLY A 58 11.52 15.08 4.91
C GLY A 58 10.95 13.66 4.94
N GLY A 59 9.75 13.49 5.51
CA GLY A 59 9.03 12.21 5.52
C GLY A 59 8.73 11.72 4.10
N SER A 60 8.34 12.62 3.19
CA SER A 60 8.09 12.28 1.78
C SER A 60 9.36 11.82 1.06
N VAL A 61 10.50 12.45 1.33
CA VAL A 61 11.80 12.05 0.75
C VAL A 61 12.23 10.68 1.28
N LEU A 62 12.10 10.45 2.59
CA LEU A 62 12.41 9.16 3.22
C LEU A 62 11.53 8.04 2.64
N GLY A 63 10.21 8.25 2.55
CA GLY A 63 9.29 7.28 1.98
C GLY A 63 9.61 6.93 0.53
N LYS A 64 9.96 7.93 -0.30
CA LYS A 64 10.37 7.71 -1.70
C LYS A 64 11.73 7.02 -1.84
N ALA A 65 12.65 7.24 -0.90
CA ALA A 65 13.98 6.65 -0.91
C ALA A 65 13.97 5.18 -0.44
N MET A 66 12.97 4.78 0.35
CA MET A 66 12.84 3.42 0.86
C MET A 66 12.31 2.47 -0.23
N PRO A 67 12.88 1.26 -0.36
CA PRO A 67 12.30 0.24 -1.22
C PRO A 67 10.93 -0.21 -0.68
N SER A 68 9.93 -0.30 -1.56
CA SER A 68 8.55 -0.67 -1.17
C SER A 68 8.47 -2.03 -0.48
N PHE A 69 9.24 -3.03 -0.94
CA PHE A 69 9.29 -4.35 -0.30
C PHE A 69 9.77 -4.26 1.15
N TRP A 70 10.78 -3.43 1.42
CA TRP A 70 11.36 -3.27 2.74
C TRP A 70 10.37 -2.56 3.67
N LEU A 71 9.75 -1.49 3.16
CA LEU A 71 8.72 -0.75 3.89
C LEU A 71 7.52 -1.64 4.23
N GLY A 72 7.09 -2.50 3.30
CA GLY A 72 6.04 -3.49 3.54
C GLY A 72 6.39 -4.51 4.62
N ILE A 73 7.60 -5.06 4.59
CA ILE A 73 8.07 -5.98 5.64
C ILE A 73 8.08 -5.26 7.01
N MET A 74 8.59 -4.03 7.07
CA MET A 74 8.63 -3.25 8.31
C MET A 74 7.23 -2.94 8.86
N LEU A 75 6.29 -2.57 8.00
CA LEU A 75 4.91 -2.30 8.42
C LEU A 75 4.23 -3.58 8.94
N ILE A 76 4.44 -4.73 8.31
CA ILE A 76 3.93 -6.01 8.82
C ILE A 76 4.55 -6.34 10.18
N LEU A 77 5.87 -6.22 10.33
CA LEU A 77 6.54 -6.51 11.60
C LEU A 77 6.03 -5.60 12.72
N MET A 78 5.91 -4.31 12.49
CA MET A 78 5.44 -3.40 13.53
C MET A 78 3.95 -3.61 13.81
N LEU A 79 3.09 -3.50 12.81
CA LEU A 79 1.65 -3.36 13.03
C LEU A 79 0.90 -4.69 13.11
N ALA A 80 1.38 -5.74 12.44
CA ALA A 80 0.74 -7.06 12.47
C ALA A 80 1.38 -8.01 13.48
N VAL A 81 2.71 -7.97 13.63
CA VAL A 81 3.42 -8.91 14.52
C VAL A 81 3.59 -8.34 15.93
N ASN A 82 4.19 -7.15 16.07
CA ASN A 82 4.45 -6.58 17.40
C ASN A 82 3.18 -6.02 18.06
N TYR A 83 2.43 -5.18 17.34
CA TYR A 83 1.22 -4.55 17.87
C TYR A 83 -0.07 -5.35 17.65
N GLN A 84 -0.05 -6.37 16.80
CA GLN A 84 -1.20 -7.26 16.51
C GLN A 84 -2.50 -6.52 16.14
N ILE A 85 -2.37 -5.34 15.50
CA ILE A 85 -3.50 -4.49 15.10
C ILE A 85 -4.14 -5.05 13.83
N PHE A 86 -3.32 -5.54 12.91
CA PHE A 86 -3.75 -6.05 11.61
C PHE A 86 -3.38 -7.53 11.43
N PRO A 87 -4.15 -8.28 10.62
CA PRO A 87 -3.78 -9.64 10.26
C PRO A 87 -2.53 -9.65 9.38
N VAL A 88 -1.64 -10.62 9.62
CA VAL A 88 -0.32 -10.72 8.97
C VAL A 88 -0.45 -11.08 7.48
N SER A 89 -1.43 -11.90 7.13
CA SER A 89 -1.66 -12.38 5.76
C SER A 89 -3.04 -12.99 5.63
N GLY A 90 -3.60 -13.00 4.42
CA GLY A 90 -4.86 -13.65 4.12
C GLY A 90 -5.77 -12.78 3.29
N ARG A 91 -6.99 -13.27 3.07
CA ARG A 91 -8.05 -12.56 2.34
C ARG A 91 -9.37 -12.80 3.07
N GLY A 92 -10.15 -11.75 3.30
CA GLY A 92 -11.49 -11.90 3.88
C GLY A 92 -12.05 -10.64 4.52
N THR A 93 -11.25 -9.89 5.27
CA THR A 93 -11.68 -8.63 5.90
C THR A 93 -10.88 -7.44 5.37
N TRP A 94 -11.48 -6.25 5.42
CA TRP A 94 -10.85 -4.98 5.01
C TRP A 94 -9.50 -4.74 5.70
N ALA A 95 -9.31 -5.26 6.92
CA ALA A 95 -8.05 -5.17 7.66
C ALA A 95 -6.87 -5.82 6.93
N HIS A 96 -7.12 -6.82 6.06
CA HIS A 96 -6.08 -7.46 5.25
C HIS A 96 -5.62 -6.58 4.08
N LEU A 97 -6.39 -5.55 3.71
CA LEU A 97 -6.06 -4.64 2.62
C LEU A 97 -5.26 -3.43 3.09
N VAL A 98 -5.38 -3.02 4.36
CA VAL A 98 -4.81 -1.77 4.86
C VAL A 98 -3.28 -1.74 4.74
N LEU A 99 -2.60 -2.77 5.25
CA LEU A 99 -1.13 -2.81 5.20
C LEU A 99 -0.60 -2.84 3.76
N PRO A 100 -1.07 -3.75 2.88
CA PRO A 100 -0.70 -3.71 1.47
C PRO A 100 -1.02 -2.39 0.78
N ALA A 101 -2.17 -1.79 1.10
CA ALA A 101 -2.60 -0.57 0.44
C ALA A 101 -1.74 0.65 0.81
N ILE A 102 -1.22 0.72 2.05
CA ILE A 102 -0.28 1.77 2.49
C ILE A 102 1.10 1.61 1.86
N THR A 103 1.51 0.37 1.55
CA THR A 103 2.85 0.08 1.01
C THR A 103 3.03 0.41 -0.47
N LEU A 104 1.92 0.55 -1.18
CA LEU A 104 1.84 0.58 -2.64
C LEU A 104 1.48 1.99 -3.11
#